data_AF-A0A4Q6ANE2-F1
#
_entry.id   AF-A0A4Q6ANE2-F1
#
_cell.length_a   1.000
_cell.length_b   1.000
_cell.length_c   1.000
_cell.angle_alpha   90.00
_cell.angle_beta   90.00
_cell.angle_gamma   90.00
#
_symmetry.space_group_name_H-M   'P 1'
#
loop_
_entity.id
_entity.type
_entity.pdbx_description
1 polymer ?
#
loop_
_entity_poly.entity_id
_entity_poly.type
_entity_poly.pdbx_seq_one_letter_code
_entity_poly.pdbx_strand_id
1 'polypeptide(L)'
;MFRRLFGRKVRDTLGLFNGHFVEAKAFYALEFDAIGCVSFIGEIDASKAFAHINETLQREIVCTYQHSYFDHAAQTMFFNNTIYVLTNDRMIELGNNWCQMLHTPHQYKWANNVISGLAAFRIVNNEPVIGFAMQATAN
;
A
#
# COMPACT_ATOMS: atom_id res chain seq x y z
N MET A 1 20.91 13.39 12.71
CA MET A 1 22.19 12.67 12.92
C MET A 1 22.28 11.97 14.28
N PHE A 2 21.75 12.53 15.38
CA PHE A 2 21.81 11.93 16.73
C PHE A 2 21.04 10.61 16.94
N ARG A 3 20.00 10.33 16.14
CA ARG A 3 19.22 9.07 16.22
C ARG A 3 20.06 7.80 16.01
N ARG A 4 21.17 7.87 15.26
CA ARG A 4 22.05 6.71 15.00
C ARG A 4 23.01 6.40 16.16
N LEU A 5 23.30 7.37 17.03
CA LEU A 5 24.24 7.19 18.16
C LEU A 5 23.57 6.52 19.37
N PHE A 6 22.25 6.71 19.53
CA PHE A 6 21.44 6.09 20.59
C PHE A 6 20.39 5.12 20.04
N GLY A 7 20.49 4.76 18.75
CA GLY A 7 19.52 3.92 18.08
C GLY A 7 19.51 2.51 18.67
N ARG A 8 18.31 1.98 18.94
CA ARG A 8 18.14 0.56 19.27
C ARG A 8 18.73 -0.29 18.15
N LYS A 9 19.73 -1.11 18.47
CA LYS A 9 20.16 -2.18 17.56
C LYS A 9 19.04 -3.19 17.46
N VAL A 10 18.51 -3.42 16.26
CA VAL A 10 17.59 -4.52 15.99
C VAL A 10 18.33 -5.82 16.28
N ARG A 11 17.94 -6.50 17.36
CA ARG A 11 18.58 -7.76 17.80
C ARG A 11 17.99 -8.97 17.09
N ASP A 12 16.76 -8.86 16.62
CA ASP A 12 16.06 -9.90 15.89
C ASP A 12 15.31 -9.28 14.71
N THR A 13 15.74 -9.64 13.50
CA THR A 13 15.16 -9.17 12.24
C THR A 13 14.19 -10.17 11.64
N LEU A 14 14.01 -11.37 12.23
CA LEU A 14 13.12 -12.39 11.66
C LEU A 14 11.68 -11.90 11.61
N GLY A 15 11.23 -11.13 12.61
CA GLY A 15 9.91 -10.51 12.62
C GLY A 15 9.74 -9.31 11.67
N LEU A 16 10.82 -8.82 11.05
CA LEU A 16 10.77 -7.68 10.13
C LEU A 16 10.35 -8.12 8.71
N PHE A 17 10.56 -9.39 8.36
CA PHE A 17 10.24 -9.92 7.05
C PHE A 17 9.01 -10.83 7.12
N ASN A 18 8.09 -10.65 6.18
CA ASN A 18 6.98 -11.57 5.94
C ASN A 18 7.18 -12.21 4.56
N GLY A 19 7.65 -13.46 4.55
CA GLY A 19 8.06 -14.14 3.33
C GLY A 19 9.33 -13.52 2.74
N HIS A 20 9.24 -13.02 1.50
CA HIS A 20 10.38 -12.48 0.76
C HIS A 20 10.51 -10.95 0.83
N PHE A 21 9.63 -10.28 1.57
CA PHE A 21 9.64 -8.82 1.68
C PHE A 21 9.42 -8.35 3.11
N VAL A 22 9.67 -7.06 3.34
CA VAL A 22 9.52 -6.44 4.66
C VAL A 22 8.04 -6.30 5.00
N GLU A 23 7.68 -6.59 6.25
CA GLU A 23 6.31 -6.38 6.75
C GLU A 23 6.16 -4.92 7.19
N ALA A 24 5.19 -4.19 6.63
CA ALA A 24 5.13 -2.73 6.79
C ALA A 24 4.85 -2.27 8.22
N LYS A 25 4.14 -3.03 9.06
CA LYS A 25 3.84 -2.66 10.45
C LYS A 25 5.08 -2.83 11.33
N ALA A 26 5.79 -3.94 11.16
CA ALA A 26 7.09 -4.17 11.80
C ALA A 26 8.10 -3.11 11.36
N PHE A 27 8.11 -2.77 10.05
CA PHE A 27 8.97 -1.73 9.53
C PHE A 27 8.61 -0.34 10.07
N TYR A 28 7.33 0.02 10.15
CA TYR A 28 6.89 1.28 10.76
C TYR A 28 7.33 1.39 12.23
N ALA A 29 7.14 0.31 13.00
CA ALA A 29 7.56 0.27 14.40
C ALA A 29 9.07 0.47 14.56
N LEU A 30 9.86 -0.09 13.63
CA LEU A 30 11.31 0.09 13.61
C LEU A 30 11.73 1.51 13.20
N GLU A 31 11.13 2.05 12.12
CA GLU A 31 11.52 3.32 11.53
C GLU A 31 11.15 4.52 12.44
N PHE A 32 9.99 4.45 13.08
CA PHE A 32 9.44 5.56 13.85
C PHE A 32 9.47 5.36 15.37
N ASP A 33 9.85 4.17 15.87
CA ASP A 33 9.78 3.79 17.30
C ASP A 33 8.37 4.01 17.88
N ALA A 34 7.34 3.70 17.07
CA ALA A 34 5.94 3.95 17.38
C ALA A 34 5.01 2.87 16.78
N ILE A 35 3.84 2.67 17.38
CA ILE A 35 2.80 1.81 16.80
C ILE A 35 1.89 2.68 15.92
N GLY A 36 1.81 2.34 14.63
CA GLY A 36 0.95 3.04 13.67
C GLY A 36 -0.50 2.56 13.72
N CYS A 37 -1.44 3.51 13.58
CA CYS A 37 -2.79 3.21 13.13
C CYS A 37 -2.74 2.75 11.67
N VAL A 38 -3.66 1.86 11.29
CA VAL A 38 -3.75 1.33 9.93
C VAL A 38 -5.07 1.78 9.31
N SER A 39 -4.99 2.46 8.17
CA SER A 39 -6.12 2.73 7.28
C SER A 39 -5.95 1.91 6.01
N PHE A 40 -7.03 1.34 5.47
CA PHE A 40 -6.95 0.36 4.37
C PHE A 40 -7.99 0.65 3.28
N ILE A 41 -7.61 0.40 2.03
CA ILE A 41 -8.51 0.34 0.88
C ILE A 41 -8.13 -0.84 -0.01
N GLY A 42 -9.10 -1.67 -0.36
CA GLY A 42 -8.95 -2.80 -1.29
C GLY A 42 -9.67 -2.55 -2.60
N GLU A 43 -9.55 -3.52 -3.50
CA GLU A 43 -10.19 -3.52 -4.83
C GLU A 43 -9.81 -2.30 -5.68
N ILE A 44 -8.55 -1.86 -5.64
CA ILE A 44 -8.05 -0.74 -6.44
C ILE A 44 -7.10 -1.20 -7.54
N ASP A 45 -7.07 -0.46 -8.65
CA ASP A 45 -6.09 -0.62 -9.71
C ASP A 45 -4.73 -0.13 -9.20
N ALA A 46 -3.84 -1.08 -8.88
CA ALA A 46 -2.53 -0.77 -8.28
C ALA A 46 -1.64 0.07 -9.20
N SER A 47 -1.74 -0.08 -10.52
CA SER A 47 -0.95 0.72 -11.47
C SER A 47 -1.35 2.19 -11.42
N LYS A 48 -2.67 2.47 -11.39
CA LYS A 48 -3.19 3.84 -11.24
C LYS A 48 -2.90 4.41 -9.85
N ALA A 49 -3.07 3.60 -8.81
CA ALA A 49 -2.75 3.99 -7.44
C ALA A 49 -1.27 4.35 -7.29
N PHE A 50 -0.36 3.54 -7.85
CA PHE A 50 1.08 3.79 -7.87
C PHE A 50 1.40 5.13 -8.54
N ALA A 51 0.85 5.37 -9.73
CA ALA A 51 1.06 6.63 -10.44
C ALA A 51 0.56 7.83 -9.62
N HIS A 52 -0.66 7.73 -9.08
CA HIS A 52 -1.27 8.79 -8.27
C HIS A 52 -0.48 9.10 -7.00
N ILE A 53 0.01 8.09 -6.28
CA ILE A 53 0.83 8.28 -5.07
C ILE A 53 2.14 8.98 -5.42
N ASN A 54 2.83 8.53 -6.47
CA ASN A 54 4.10 9.13 -6.88
C ASN A 54 3.93 10.58 -7.32
N GLU A 55 2.82 10.93 -7.97
CA GLU A 55 2.53 12.31 -8.40
C GLU A 55 2.12 13.21 -7.21
N THR A 56 1.16 12.76 -6.41
CA THR A 56 0.55 13.60 -5.36
C THR A 56 1.41 13.72 -4.11
N LEU A 57 2.19 12.69 -3.76
CA LEU A 57 2.99 12.64 -2.55
C LEU A 57 4.49 12.76 -2.81
N GLN A 58 4.93 13.08 -4.03
CA GLN A 58 6.35 13.13 -4.42
C GLN A 58 7.25 13.86 -3.42
N ARG A 59 6.77 14.98 -2.89
CA ARG A 59 7.53 15.85 -1.96
C ARG A 59 7.58 15.31 -0.53
N GLU A 60 6.66 14.42 -0.18
CA GLU A 60 6.60 13.77 1.13
C GLU A 60 7.39 12.45 1.14
N ILE A 61 7.63 11.83 -0.02
CA ILE A 61 8.34 10.55 -0.14
C ILE A 61 9.82 10.75 0.23
N VAL A 62 10.23 10.08 1.30
CA VAL A 62 11.62 10.03 1.77
C VAL A 62 12.36 8.84 1.15
N CYS A 63 11.70 7.69 1.07
CA CYS A 63 12.28 6.48 0.50
C CYS A 63 11.17 5.56 -0.04
N THR A 64 11.53 4.74 -1.03
CA THR A 64 10.64 3.74 -1.64
C THR A 64 11.35 2.39 -1.64
N TYR A 65 10.68 1.37 -1.11
CA TYR A 65 11.14 -0.02 -1.08
C TYR A 65 10.20 -0.86 -1.92
N GLN A 66 10.73 -1.76 -2.75
CA GLN A 66 9.90 -2.57 -3.64
C GLN A 66 10.30 -4.04 -3.57
N HIS A 67 9.30 -4.90 -3.59
CA HIS A 67 9.48 -6.31 -3.89
C HIS A 67 9.29 -6.51 -5.39
N SER A 68 10.41 -6.70 -6.07
CA SER A 68 10.45 -6.78 -7.52
C SER A 68 10.85 -8.18 -7.99
N TYR A 69 10.30 -8.60 -9.12
CA TYR A 69 10.59 -9.88 -9.75
C TYR A 69 10.85 -9.67 -11.25
N PHE A 70 11.67 -10.54 -11.83
CA PHE A 70 11.94 -10.52 -13.26
C PHE A 70 10.96 -11.45 -13.97
N ASP A 71 10.23 -10.93 -14.95
CA ASP A 71 9.39 -11.74 -15.81
C ASP A 71 10.18 -12.19 -17.05
N HIS A 72 10.35 -13.50 -17.20
CA HIS A 72 11.11 -14.06 -18.30
C HIS A 72 10.40 -13.97 -19.65
N ALA A 73 9.07 -13.88 -19.70
CA ALA A 73 8.34 -13.78 -20.96
C ALA A 73 8.41 -12.35 -21.52
N ALA A 74 8.25 -11.36 -20.66
CA ALA A 74 8.32 -9.94 -20.99
C ALA A 74 9.76 -9.38 -20.94
N GLN A 75 10.74 -10.15 -20.44
CA GLN A 75 12.15 -9.75 -20.28
C GLN A 75 12.30 -8.41 -19.52
N THR A 76 11.47 -8.21 -18.50
CA THR A 76 11.42 -6.94 -17.76
C THR A 76 11.19 -7.16 -16.27
N MET A 77 11.58 -6.18 -15.46
CA MET A 77 11.33 -6.16 -14.02
C MET A 77 9.93 -5.62 -13.73
N PHE A 78 9.17 -6.36 -12.92
CA PHE A 78 7.91 -5.93 -12.34
C PHE A 78 8.02 -5.86 -10.82
N PHE A 79 7.04 -5.25 -10.16
CA PHE A 79 6.93 -5.24 -8.72
C PHE A 79 5.50 -5.61 -8.31
N ASN A 80 5.37 -6.30 -7.18
CA ASN A 80 4.07 -6.71 -6.63
C ASN A 80 3.72 -6.00 -5.31
N ASN A 81 4.71 -5.40 -4.66
CA ASN A 81 4.52 -4.67 -3.42
C ASN A 81 5.49 -3.48 -3.35
N THR A 82 4.98 -2.33 -2.93
CA THR A 82 5.76 -1.11 -2.75
C THR A 82 5.47 -0.51 -1.39
N ILE A 83 6.52 -0.20 -0.62
CA ILE A 83 6.42 0.55 0.63
C ILE A 83 7.05 1.92 0.43
N TYR A 84 6.27 2.97 0.71
CA TYR A 84 6.71 4.35 0.75
C TYR A 84 6.91 4.77 2.20
N VAL A 85 8.11 5.24 2.52
CA VAL A 85 8.39 5.98 3.75
C VAL A 85 8.20 7.46 3.45
N LEU A 86 7.32 8.11 4.20
CA LEU A 86 6.96 9.50 4.02
C LEU A 86 7.44 10.35 5.20
N THR A 87 7.49 11.67 5.01
CA THR A 87 7.69 12.62 6.12
C THR A 87 6.57 12.51 7.17
N ASN A 88 6.86 12.99 8.38
CA ASN A 88 5.90 13.05 9.50
C ASN A 88 5.39 11.68 9.97
N ASP A 89 6.26 10.67 10.07
CA ASP A 89 5.91 9.35 10.62
C ASP A 89 4.73 8.69 9.90
N ARG A 90 4.79 8.69 8.56
CA ARG A 90 3.77 8.11 7.68
C ARG A 90 4.41 7.05 6.80
N MET A 91 3.67 6.00 6.52
CA MET A 91 4.08 4.95 5.61
C MET A 91 2.89 4.50 4.78
N ILE A 92 3.14 4.14 3.53
CA ILE A 92 2.12 3.55 2.65
C ILE A 92 2.68 2.22 2.15
N GLU A 93 1.87 1.16 2.18
CA GLU A 93 2.16 -0.08 1.48
C GLU A 93 1.09 -0.30 0.41
N LEU A 94 1.54 -0.48 -0.82
CA LEU A 94 0.72 -0.72 -2.00
C LEU A 94 1.01 -2.12 -2.54
N GLY A 95 0.04 -3.02 -2.41
CA GLY A 95 0.05 -4.35 -3.00
C GLY A 95 -0.72 -4.42 -4.33
N ASN A 96 -0.92 -5.64 -4.82
CA ASN A 96 -1.51 -5.91 -6.14
C ASN A 96 -2.87 -5.24 -6.42
N ASN A 97 -3.74 -5.14 -5.42
CA ASN A 97 -5.08 -4.56 -5.57
C ASN A 97 -5.57 -3.87 -4.28
N TRP A 98 -4.64 -3.48 -3.42
CA TRP A 98 -4.95 -2.90 -2.13
C TRP A 98 -3.83 -1.96 -1.71
N CYS A 99 -4.19 -1.01 -0.85
CA CYS A 99 -3.26 -0.07 -0.25
C CYS A 99 -3.60 0.05 1.24
N GLN A 100 -2.57 0.09 2.07
CA GLN A 100 -2.72 0.46 3.48
C GLN A 100 -1.79 1.61 3.82
N MET A 101 -2.22 2.44 4.77
CA MET A 101 -1.45 3.55 5.28
C MET A 101 -1.28 3.40 6.77
N LEU A 102 -0.04 3.54 7.19
CA LEU A 102 0.36 3.55 8.58
C LEU A 102 0.65 4.99 9.00
N HIS A 103 0.03 5.42 10.09
CA HIS A 103 0.09 6.81 10.54
C HIS A 103 -0.14 6.92 12.05
N THR A 104 0.18 8.09 12.61
CA THR A 104 -0.16 8.38 14.01
C THR A 104 -1.66 8.67 14.18
N PRO A 105 -2.24 8.56 15.40
CA PRO A 105 -3.67 8.78 15.63
C PRO A 105 -4.19 10.15 15.15
N HIS A 106 -3.39 11.21 15.27
CA HIS A 106 -3.78 12.57 14.87
C HIS A 106 -3.78 12.80 13.36
N GLN A 107 -3.26 11.85 12.58
CA GLN A 107 -3.13 11.95 11.13
C GLN A 107 -4.25 11.25 10.36
N TYR A 108 -5.33 10.85 11.03
CA TYR A 108 -6.47 10.20 10.39
C TYR A 108 -7.02 11.00 9.20
N LYS A 109 -7.09 12.34 9.30
CA LYS A 109 -7.53 13.20 8.20
C LYS A 109 -6.65 13.08 6.96
N TRP A 110 -5.33 12.96 7.14
CA TRP A 110 -4.40 12.74 6.04
C TRP A 110 -4.67 11.37 5.38
N ALA A 111 -4.77 10.32 6.19
CA ALA A 111 -5.04 8.97 5.67
C ALA A 111 -6.36 8.92 4.91
N ASN A 112 -7.42 9.53 5.45
CA ASN A 112 -8.72 9.61 4.79
C ASN A 112 -8.65 10.35 3.44
N ASN A 113 -7.89 11.44 3.35
CA ASN A 113 -7.73 12.18 2.10
C ASN A 113 -7.02 11.34 1.04
N VAL A 114 -5.97 10.61 1.41
CA VAL A 114 -5.24 9.71 0.50
C VAL A 114 -6.16 8.58 0.03
N ILE A 115 -6.88 7.90 0.95
CA ILE A 115 -7.84 6.84 0.60
C ILE A 115 -8.93 7.36 -0.34
N SER A 116 -9.44 8.57 -0.09
CA SER A 116 -10.48 9.18 -0.91
C SER A 116 -9.98 9.44 -2.35
N GLY A 117 -8.71 9.84 -2.51
CA GLY A 117 -8.09 9.94 -3.83
C GLY A 117 -7.95 8.58 -4.52
N LEU A 118 -7.54 7.55 -3.77
CA LEU A 118 -7.40 6.19 -4.29
C LEU A 118 -8.73 5.51 -4.63
N ALA A 119 -9.83 5.90 -3.99
CA ALA A 119 -11.15 5.36 -4.25
C ALA A 119 -11.62 5.59 -5.70
N ALA A 120 -11.09 6.62 -6.38
CA ALA A 120 -11.33 6.85 -7.80
C ALA A 120 -10.80 5.73 -8.72
N PHE A 121 -9.89 4.89 -8.21
CA PHE A 121 -9.27 3.79 -8.96
C PHE A 121 -9.84 2.42 -8.61
N ARG A 122 -11.02 2.37 -7.99
CA ARG A 122 -11.69 1.10 -7.68
C ARG A 122 -11.89 0.27 -8.95
N ILE A 123 -11.52 -1.01 -8.89
CA ILE A 123 -11.78 -2.00 -9.94
C ILE A 123 -13.27 -2.28 -9.93
N VAL A 124 -13.97 -1.84 -10.97
CA VAL A 124 -15.38 -2.20 -11.20
C VAL A 124 -15.39 -3.42 -12.12
N ASN A 125 -15.69 -4.59 -11.56
CA ASN A 125 -15.94 -5.78 -12.38
C ASN A 125 -17.29 -5.57 -13.10
N ASN A 126 -17.23 -5.10 -14.35
CA ASN A 126 -18.38 -5.14 -15.26
C ASN A 126 -18.52 -6.56 -15.80
N GLU A 127 -18.84 -7.54 -14.96
CA GLU A 127 -19.47 -8.74 -15.49
C GLU A 127 -20.88 -8.33 -15.96
N PRO A 128 -21.26 -8.61 -17.22
CA PRO A 128 -22.63 -8.41 -17.63
C PRO A 128 -23.49 -9.29 -16.73
N VAL A 129 -24.32 -8.66 -15.89
CA VAL A 129 -25.41 -9.36 -15.21
C VAL A 129 -26.30 -9.91 -16.32
N ILE A 130 -26.09 -11.18 -16.68
CA ILE A 130 -27.04 -11.93 -17.50
C ILE A 130 -28.27 -12.08 -16.61
N GLY A 131 -29.14 -11.07 -16.66
CA GLY A 131 -30.45 -11.12 -16.07
C GLY A 131 -31.19 -12.25 -16.76
N PHE A 132 -31.34 -13.38 -16.08
CA PHE A 132 -32.28 -14.41 -16.46
C PHE A 132 -33.68 -13.80 -16.34
N ALA A 133 -34.13 -13.14 -17.40
CA ALA A 133 -35.54 -12.85 -17.57
C ALA A 133 -36.24 -14.21 -17.64
N MET A 134 -36.94 -14.59 -16.57
CA MET A 134 -37.92 -15.66 -16.64
C MET A 134 -38.96 -15.23 -17.68
N GLN A 135 -38.92 -15.83 -18.87
CA GLN A 135 -40.08 -15.84 -19.75
C GLN A 135 -41.19 -16.62 -19.03
N ALA A 136 -42.13 -15.88 -18.44
CA ALA A 136 -43.42 -16.43 -18.09
C ALA A 136 -44.13 -16.76 -19.41
N THR A 137 -44.12 -18.03 -19.80
CA THR A 137 -45.11 -18.54 -20.75
C THR A 137 -46.47 -18.45 -20.08
N ALA A 138 -47.27 -17.48 -20.54
CA ALA A 138 -48.68 -17.41 -20.25
C ALA A 138 -49.42 -18.49 -21.07
N ASN A 139 -50.11 -19.37 -20.34
CA ASN A 139 -51.22 -20.27 -20.71
C ASN A 139 -51.19 -20.98 -22.06
#